data_AF-A0A1F4UPI3-F1
#
_entry.id   AF-A0A1F4UPI3-F1
#
_cell.length_a   1.000
_cell.length_b   1.000
_cell.length_c   1.000
_cell.angle_alpha   90.00
_cell.angle_beta   90.00
_cell.angle_gamma   90.00
#
_symmetry.space_group_name_H-M   'P 1'
#
loop_
_entity.id
_entity.type
_entity.pdbx_description
1 polymer ?
#
loop_
_entity_poly.entity_id
_entity_poly.type
_entity_poly.pdbx_seq_one_letter_code
_entity_poly.pdbx_strand_id
1 'polypeptide(L)'
;MVCPKCKKEFEITEAISHKMREDVLAKANIDHKEELAKIKAETEKRLKEESLKGLQRANEEKEKLEEKLLKGEKERKEFEKKVRDEALKKAEDEQRFKLKEKDLHIEELRKVNEDFKRKLEQGSQQRQGEAMELELEESLKLKFPNDEFVPIPKGIEGGDIWQKVIYQGRIVGSILWETKRTKAWQNIWISKLKNDASKIKSSEAIIVSQAVPSEITNFDRKEGVWITKYEHAISVCRYVRYLITNLTVIKSSSSHTREDWGKIRDYFMGDTFKYIMQAHFDGVKTLREILDAEKKSSLLKWKRQEDQIEKLDSNNINFYGDLKGIVGNSLPQIKGIDTTELGLQAENKT
;
A
#
# COMPACT_ATOMS: atom_id res chain seq x y z
N MET A 1 23.35 -67.06 139.20
CA MET A 1 24.62 -67.25 138.43
C MET A 1 25.19 -65.88 138.10
N VAL A 2 26.51 -65.76 137.90
CA VAL A 2 27.17 -64.47 137.64
C VAL A 2 27.44 -64.28 136.15
N CYS A 3 27.05 -63.13 135.58
CA CYS A 3 27.18 -62.86 134.14
C CYS A 3 28.66 -62.77 133.71
N PRO A 4 29.10 -63.51 132.65
CA PRO A 4 30.51 -63.54 132.23
C PRO A 4 31.01 -62.23 131.58
N LYS A 5 30.13 -61.26 131.30
CA LYS A 5 30.50 -59.97 130.68
C LYS A 5 30.53 -58.79 131.66
N CYS A 6 29.76 -58.84 132.76
CA CYS A 6 29.63 -57.69 133.68
C CYS A 6 29.57 -58.05 135.19
N LYS A 7 29.77 -59.33 135.55
CA LYS A 7 30.01 -59.81 136.93
C LYS A 7 28.96 -59.43 138.01
N LYS A 8 27.71 -59.13 137.64
CA LYS A 8 26.56 -58.99 138.57
C LYS A 8 25.80 -60.31 138.72
N GLU A 9 25.26 -60.56 139.91
CA GLU A 9 24.35 -61.69 140.19
C GLU A 9 22.92 -61.35 139.76
N PHE A 10 22.29 -62.29 139.03
CA PHE A 10 20.91 -62.16 138.54
C PHE A 10 20.16 -63.49 138.66
N GLU A 11 18.84 -63.40 138.81
CA GLU A 11 17.90 -64.54 138.84
C GLU A 11 17.59 -65.05 137.42
N ILE A 12 17.33 -66.36 137.29
CA ILE A 12 17.12 -67.09 136.01
C ILE A 12 16.07 -66.43 135.10
N THR A 13 15.15 -65.67 135.68
CA THR A 13 14.08 -64.90 135.02
C THR A 13 14.60 -63.80 134.07
N GLU A 14 15.73 -63.16 134.35
CA GLU A 14 16.26 -62.06 133.51
C GLU A 14 16.90 -62.54 132.20
N ALA A 15 17.55 -63.72 132.19
CA ALA A 15 18.17 -64.28 130.98
C ALA A 15 17.14 -64.78 129.95
N ILE A 16 15.95 -65.21 130.40
CA ILE A 16 14.85 -65.63 129.51
C ILE A 16 14.19 -64.40 128.87
N SER A 17 14.06 -63.30 129.63
CA SER A 17 13.45 -62.06 129.15
C SER A 17 14.25 -61.35 128.04
N HIS A 18 15.59 -61.45 128.07
CA HIS A 18 16.45 -60.86 127.04
C HIS A 18 16.37 -61.62 125.70
N LYS A 19 16.38 -62.96 125.74
CA LYS A 19 16.22 -63.80 124.55
C LYS A 19 14.87 -63.60 123.86
N MET A 20 13.78 -63.50 124.63
CA MET A 20 12.45 -63.22 124.06
C MET A 20 12.36 -61.83 123.43
N ARG A 21 13.05 -60.81 123.97
CA ARG A 21 13.08 -59.47 123.35
C ARG A 21 13.86 -59.44 122.03
N GLU A 22 14.99 -60.14 121.95
CA GLU A 22 15.79 -60.21 120.72
C GLU A 22 15.04 -60.96 119.61
N ASP A 23 14.36 -62.06 119.92
CA ASP A 23 13.57 -62.80 118.92
C ASP A 23 12.35 -62.00 118.43
N VAL A 24 11.68 -61.25 119.31
CA VAL A 24 10.57 -60.36 118.94
C VAL A 24 11.04 -59.19 118.07
N LEU A 25 12.19 -58.59 118.38
CA LEU A 25 12.78 -57.51 117.60
C LEU A 25 13.30 -58.00 116.24
N ALA A 26 13.87 -59.21 116.17
CA ALA A 26 14.30 -59.82 114.92
C ALA A 26 13.10 -60.11 114.00
N LYS A 27 12.00 -60.66 114.55
CA LYS A 27 10.76 -60.88 113.80
C LYS A 27 10.15 -59.57 113.29
N ALA A 28 10.03 -58.57 114.14
CA ALA A 28 9.50 -57.26 113.75
C ALA A 28 10.34 -56.58 112.66
N ASN A 29 11.67 -56.75 112.68
CA ASN A 29 12.55 -56.21 111.65
C ASN A 29 12.45 -56.96 110.31
N ILE A 30 12.21 -58.26 110.34
CA ILE A 30 11.96 -59.07 109.12
C ILE A 30 10.63 -58.66 108.51
N ASP A 31 9.57 -58.61 109.32
CA ASP A 31 8.23 -58.21 108.88
C ASP A 31 8.23 -56.77 108.32
N HIS A 32 8.93 -55.85 108.98
CA HIS A 32 9.06 -54.47 108.49
C HIS A 32 9.85 -54.37 107.18
N LYS A 33 10.90 -55.17 106.99
CA LYS A 33 11.64 -55.23 105.72
C LYS A 33 10.80 -55.79 104.58
N GLU A 34 9.98 -56.80 104.84
CA GLU A 34 9.06 -57.37 103.85
C GLU A 34 7.96 -56.38 103.48
N GLU A 35 7.39 -55.67 104.44
CA GLU A 35 6.38 -54.64 104.21
C GLU A 35 6.96 -53.48 103.38
N LEU A 36 8.17 -53.00 103.71
CA LEU A 36 8.87 -51.97 102.94
C LEU A 36 9.20 -52.43 101.52
N ALA A 37 9.57 -53.69 101.33
CA ALA A 37 9.83 -54.25 100.00
C ALA A 37 8.56 -54.30 99.14
N LYS A 38 7.42 -54.69 99.74
CA LYS A 38 6.11 -54.68 99.06
C LYS A 38 5.70 -53.26 98.67
N ILE A 39 5.79 -52.30 99.59
CA ILE A 39 5.44 -50.89 99.33
C ILE A 39 6.33 -50.30 98.23
N LYS A 40 7.65 -50.58 98.24
CA LYS A 40 8.57 -50.15 97.17
C LYS A 40 8.22 -50.75 95.82
N ALA A 41 7.95 -52.05 95.75
CA ALA A 41 7.58 -52.70 94.50
C ALA A 41 6.25 -52.15 93.95
N GLU A 42 5.27 -51.89 94.82
CA GLU A 42 3.96 -51.37 94.44
C GLU A 42 4.02 -49.90 93.99
N THR A 43 4.84 -49.08 94.67
CA THR A 43 5.08 -47.68 94.25
C THR A 43 5.88 -47.57 92.96
N GLU A 44 6.90 -48.40 92.75
CA GLU A 44 7.63 -48.47 91.46
C GLU A 44 6.73 -48.92 90.31
N LYS A 45 5.85 -49.89 90.55
CA LYS A 45 4.87 -50.33 89.56
C LYS A 45 3.90 -49.21 89.20
N ARG A 46 3.38 -48.49 90.20
CA ARG A 46 2.48 -47.35 89.99
C ARG A 46 3.15 -46.21 89.23
N LEU A 47 4.40 -45.88 89.57
CA LEU A 47 5.20 -44.87 88.86
C LEU A 47 5.47 -45.27 87.40
N LYS A 48 5.77 -46.55 87.13
CA LYS A 48 5.92 -47.05 85.76
C LYS A 48 4.62 -46.95 84.97
N GLU A 49 3.49 -47.33 85.56
CA GLU A 49 2.18 -47.24 84.92
C GLU A 49 1.76 -45.79 84.62
N GLU A 50 2.00 -44.86 85.55
CA GLU A 50 1.74 -43.42 85.34
C GLU A 50 2.65 -42.84 84.25
N SER A 51 3.94 -43.20 84.24
CA SER A 51 4.89 -42.79 83.21
C SER A 51 4.50 -43.32 81.82
N LEU A 52 4.09 -44.60 81.72
CA LEU A 52 3.63 -45.19 80.46
C LEU A 52 2.36 -44.52 79.93
N LYS A 53 1.40 -44.22 80.81
CA LYS A 53 0.19 -43.48 80.45
C LYS A 53 0.51 -42.04 80.02
N GLY A 54 1.47 -41.39 80.68
CA GLY A 54 1.96 -40.06 80.29
C GLY A 54 2.59 -40.06 78.90
N LEU A 55 3.43 -41.05 78.61
CA LEU A 55 4.08 -41.21 77.30
C LEU A 55 3.07 -41.50 76.19
N GLN A 56 2.07 -42.36 76.45
CA GLN A 56 0.99 -42.66 75.50
C GLN A 56 0.18 -41.41 75.14
N ARG A 57 -0.22 -40.61 76.15
CA ARG A 57 -0.94 -39.35 75.91
C ARG A 57 -0.12 -38.35 75.09
N ALA A 58 1.17 -38.22 75.40
CA ALA A 58 2.06 -37.34 74.65
C ALA A 58 2.23 -37.77 73.18
N ASN A 59 2.31 -39.08 72.91
CA ASN A 59 2.36 -39.61 71.54
C ASN A 59 1.04 -39.38 70.79
N GLU A 60 -0.12 -39.64 71.41
CA GLU A 60 -1.42 -39.38 70.80
C GLU A 60 -1.62 -37.89 70.48
N GLU A 61 -1.16 -37.00 71.35
CA GLU A 61 -1.24 -35.55 71.15
C GLU A 61 -0.30 -35.08 70.04
N LYS A 62 0.89 -35.69 69.94
CA LYS A 62 1.84 -35.46 68.85
C LYS A 62 1.29 -35.93 67.51
N GLU A 63 0.71 -37.13 67.44
CA GLU A 63 0.07 -37.65 66.20
C GLU A 63 -1.07 -36.74 65.75
N LYS A 64 -1.92 -36.28 66.69
CA LYS A 64 -2.99 -35.31 66.37
C LYS A 64 -2.46 -33.98 65.86
N LEU A 65 -1.33 -33.50 66.38
CA LEU A 65 -0.69 -32.27 65.92
C LEU A 65 -0.08 -32.44 64.51
N GLU A 66 0.59 -33.56 64.26
CA GLU A 66 1.15 -33.90 62.95
C GLU A 66 0.05 -34.06 61.90
N GLU A 67 -1.07 -34.70 62.23
CA GLU A 67 -2.22 -34.85 61.33
C GLU A 67 -2.86 -33.48 60.99
N LYS A 68 -3.00 -32.59 61.98
CA LYS A 68 -3.49 -31.23 61.77
C LYS A 68 -2.54 -30.40 60.90
N LEU A 69 -1.23 -30.50 61.11
CA LEU A 69 -0.22 -29.83 60.30
C LEU A 69 -0.27 -30.31 58.85
N LEU A 70 -0.30 -31.63 58.64
CA LEU A 70 -0.38 -32.23 57.31
C LEU A 70 -1.67 -31.81 56.58
N LYS A 71 -2.79 -31.74 57.29
CA LYS A 71 -4.07 -31.27 56.74
C LYS A 71 -3.98 -29.78 56.37
N GLY A 72 -3.43 -28.94 57.24
CA GLY A 72 -3.22 -27.52 56.96
C GLY A 72 -2.29 -27.26 55.77
N GLU A 73 -1.23 -28.06 55.61
CA GLU A 73 -0.35 -27.98 54.44
C GLU A 73 -1.03 -28.38 53.14
N LYS A 74 -1.87 -29.42 53.16
CA LYS A 74 -2.67 -29.84 51.99
C LYS A 74 -3.66 -28.76 51.58
N GLU A 75 -4.42 -28.23 52.55
CA GLU A 75 -5.39 -27.15 52.31
C GLU A 75 -4.71 -25.89 51.76
N ARG A 76 -3.53 -25.53 52.31
CA ARG A 76 -2.74 -24.41 51.81
C ARG A 76 -2.25 -24.62 50.37
N LYS A 77 -1.75 -25.81 50.03
CA LYS A 77 -1.32 -26.15 48.66
C LYS A 77 -2.48 -26.12 47.67
N GLU A 78 -3.65 -26.63 48.04
CA GLU A 78 -4.85 -26.53 47.20
C GLU A 78 -5.31 -25.09 47.00
N PHE A 79 -5.27 -24.28 48.05
CA PHE A 79 -5.63 -22.86 47.97
C PHE A 79 -4.64 -22.09 47.07
N GLU A 80 -3.33 -22.28 47.25
CA GLU A 80 -2.31 -21.67 46.40
C GLU A 80 -2.48 -22.08 44.92
N LYS A 81 -2.82 -23.34 44.65
CA LYS A 81 -3.11 -23.81 43.29
C LYS A 81 -4.33 -23.11 42.70
N LYS A 82 -5.45 -23.03 43.45
CA LYS A 82 -6.66 -22.32 42.99
C LYS A 82 -6.39 -20.85 42.69
N VAL A 83 -5.68 -20.15 43.56
CA VAL A 83 -5.32 -18.73 43.35
C VAL A 83 -4.45 -18.56 42.10
N ARG A 84 -3.49 -19.47 41.88
CA ARG A 84 -2.63 -19.43 40.69
C ARG A 84 -3.41 -19.68 39.40
N ASP A 85 -4.29 -20.68 39.41
CA ASP A 85 -5.11 -21.03 38.25
C ASP A 85 -6.09 -19.90 37.91
N GLU A 86 -6.71 -19.27 38.92
CA GLU A 86 -7.56 -18.09 38.73
C GLU A 86 -6.79 -16.87 38.20
N ALA A 87 -5.59 -16.63 38.70
CA ALA A 87 -4.75 -15.53 38.23
C ALA A 87 -4.31 -15.72 36.77
N LEU A 88 -3.92 -16.94 36.40
CA LEU A 88 -3.60 -17.32 35.01
C LEU A 88 -4.81 -17.12 34.10
N LYS A 89 -5.97 -17.63 34.51
CA LYS A 89 -7.20 -17.53 33.72
C LYS A 89 -7.63 -16.08 33.49
N LYS A 90 -7.55 -15.23 34.52
CA LYS A 90 -7.82 -13.79 34.40
C LYS A 90 -6.83 -13.10 33.45
N ALA A 91 -5.55 -13.43 33.52
CA ALA A 91 -4.53 -12.86 32.64
C ALA A 91 -4.74 -13.30 31.17
N GLU A 92 -5.08 -14.57 30.93
CA GLU A 92 -5.41 -15.08 29.59
C GLU A 92 -6.67 -14.43 29.02
N ASP A 93 -7.73 -14.30 29.83
CA ASP A 93 -8.97 -13.64 29.41
C ASP A 93 -8.71 -12.17 29.05
N GLU A 94 -7.94 -11.43 29.86
CA GLU A 94 -7.63 -10.03 29.60
C GLU A 94 -6.76 -9.85 28.34
N GLN A 95 -5.78 -10.73 28.11
CA GLN A 95 -4.99 -10.75 26.87
C GLN A 95 -5.87 -11.06 25.67
N ARG A 96 -6.78 -12.04 25.79
CA ARG A 96 -7.72 -12.40 24.73
C ARG A 96 -8.66 -11.25 24.39
N PHE A 97 -9.16 -10.52 25.38
CA PHE A 97 -9.97 -9.32 25.16
C PHE A 97 -9.17 -8.23 24.44
N LYS A 98 -7.93 -7.93 24.87
CA LYS A 98 -7.06 -6.93 24.22
C LYS A 98 -6.72 -7.30 22.77
N LEU A 99 -6.45 -8.58 22.50
CA LEU A 99 -6.21 -9.07 21.15
C LEU A 99 -7.45 -8.88 20.27
N LYS A 100 -8.63 -9.26 20.77
CA LYS A 100 -9.89 -9.11 20.03
C LYS A 100 -10.24 -7.64 19.74
N GLU A 101 -9.99 -6.75 20.70
CA GLU A 101 -10.17 -5.30 20.51
C GLU A 101 -9.22 -4.75 19.43
N LYS A 102 -7.94 -5.18 19.45
CA LYS A 102 -6.98 -4.82 18.42
C LYS A 102 -7.35 -5.38 17.05
N ASP A 103 -7.84 -6.62 16.96
CA ASP A 103 -8.28 -7.22 15.72
C ASP A 103 -9.46 -6.44 15.11
N LEU A 104 -10.44 -6.06 15.95
CA LEU A 104 -11.56 -5.21 15.53
C LEU A 104 -11.08 -3.84 15.03
N HIS A 105 -10.14 -3.22 15.75
CA HIS A 105 -9.57 -1.94 15.35
C HIS A 105 -8.78 -2.01 14.05
N ILE A 106 -8.00 -3.08 13.83
CA ILE A 106 -7.28 -3.34 12.58
C ILE A 106 -8.27 -3.49 11.43
N GLU A 107 -9.38 -4.21 11.64
CA GLU A 107 -10.40 -4.41 10.62
C GLU A 107 -11.13 -3.11 10.25
N GLU A 108 -11.43 -2.26 11.24
CA GLU A 108 -11.99 -0.93 11.03
C GLU A 108 -11.03 -0.03 10.25
N LEU A 109 -9.74 -0.02 10.63
CA LEU A 109 -8.70 0.72 9.91
C LEU A 109 -8.54 0.23 8.47
N ARG A 110 -8.63 -1.07 8.22
CA ARG A 110 -8.57 -1.64 6.86
C ARG A 110 -9.72 -1.13 6.00
N LYS A 111 -10.96 -1.19 6.51
CA LYS A 111 -12.14 -0.68 5.79
C LYS A 111 -12.01 0.80 5.45
N VAL A 112 -11.59 1.62 6.42
CA VAL A 112 -11.37 3.06 6.21
C VAL A 112 -10.30 3.30 5.13
N ASN A 113 -9.23 2.53 5.13
CA ASN A 113 -8.16 2.67 4.15
C ASN A 113 -8.59 2.27 2.73
N GLU A 114 -9.38 1.19 2.59
CA GLU A 114 -9.98 0.81 1.30
C GLU A 114 -10.93 1.89 0.77
N ASP A 115 -11.77 2.46 1.62
CA ASP A 115 -12.67 3.55 1.25
C ASP A 115 -11.91 4.81 0.84
N PHE A 116 -10.84 5.17 1.57
CA PHE A 116 -9.97 6.29 1.20
C PHE A 116 -9.29 6.05 -0.14
N LYS A 117 -8.76 4.85 -0.37
CA LYS A 117 -8.14 4.46 -1.64
C LYS A 117 -9.13 4.60 -2.80
N ARG A 118 -10.37 4.11 -2.63
CA ARG A 118 -11.43 4.24 -3.64
C ARG A 118 -11.76 5.70 -3.95
N LYS A 119 -11.87 6.55 -2.91
CA LYS A 119 -12.14 7.99 -3.08
C LYS A 119 -10.99 8.70 -3.81
N LEU A 120 -9.75 8.37 -3.49
CA LEU A 120 -8.56 8.94 -4.16
C LEU A 120 -8.49 8.53 -5.63
N GLU A 121 -8.72 7.26 -5.95
CA GLU A 121 -8.75 6.75 -7.32
C GLU A 121 -9.86 7.44 -8.14
N GLN A 122 -11.07 7.58 -7.56
CA GLN A 122 -12.19 8.25 -8.22
C GLN A 122 -11.90 9.73 -8.48
N GLY A 123 -11.38 10.47 -7.49
CA GLY A 123 -11.02 11.88 -7.64
C GLY A 123 -9.83 12.11 -8.58
N SER A 124 -8.91 11.15 -8.69
CA SER A 124 -7.83 11.17 -9.69
C SER A 124 -8.36 10.92 -11.10
N GLN A 125 -9.31 9.99 -11.26
CA GLN A 125 -9.89 9.67 -12.55
C GLN A 125 -10.70 10.83 -13.11
N GLN A 126 -11.47 11.53 -12.26
CA GLN A 126 -12.25 12.70 -12.65
C GLN A 126 -11.35 13.87 -13.10
N ARG A 127 -10.37 14.26 -12.27
CA ARG A 127 -9.41 15.34 -12.64
C ARG A 127 -8.64 15.06 -13.92
N GLN A 128 -8.30 13.79 -14.17
CA GLN A 128 -7.62 13.39 -15.40
C GLN A 128 -8.56 13.37 -16.62
N GLY A 129 -9.87 13.16 -16.44
CA GLY A 129 -10.86 13.32 -17.51
C GLY A 129 -10.98 14.80 -17.91
N GLU A 130 -11.20 15.67 -16.93
CA GLU A 130 -11.28 17.12 -17.12
C GLU A 130 -10.00 17.69 -17.79
N ALA A 131 -8.83 17.18 -17.43
CA ALA A 131 -7.58 17.57 -18.07
C ALA A 131 -7.51 17.17 -19.57
N MET A 132 -8.00 15.97 -19.92
CA MET A 132 -8.01 15.49 -21.31
C MET A 132 -9.00 16.28 -22.18
N GLU A 133 -10.15 16.64 -21.62
CA GLU A 133 -11.14 17.51 -22.26
C GLU A 133 -10.55 18.89 -22.56
N LEU A 134 -9.91 19.50 -21.56
CA LEU A 134 -9.27 20.80 -21.69
C LEU A 134 -8.15 20.78 -22.73
N GLU A 135 -7.30 19.75 -22.70
CA GLU A 135 -6.19 19.59 -23.65
C GLU A 135 -6.69 19.42 -25.10
N LEU A 136 -7.78 18.67 -25.29
CA LEU A 136 -8.42 18.53 -26.60
C LEU A 136 -8.99 19.87 -27.08
N GLU A 137 -9.68 20.60 -26.21
CA GLU A 137 -10.27 21.90 -26.54
C GLU A 137 -9.18 22.91 -26.94
N GLU A 138 -8.10 23.00 -26.17
CA GLU A 138 -6.95 23.86 -26.48
C GLU A 138 -6.31 23.48 -27.83
N SER A 139 -6.12 22.18 -28.07
CA SER A 139 -5.57 21.67 -29.32
C SER A 139 -6.46 21.99 -30.52
N LEU A 140 -7.78 21.90 -30.36
CA LEU A 140 -8.75 22.24 -31.39
C LEU A 140 -8.74 23.75 -31.66
N LYS A 141 -8.77 24.60 -30.63
CA LYS A 141 -8.68 26.07 -30.76
C LYS A 141 -7.40 26.50 -31.48
N LEU A 142 -6.27 25.88 -31.14
CA LEU A 142 -4.99 26.18 -31.77
C LEU A 142 -4.97 25.79 -33.26
N LYS A 143 -5.59 24.66 -33.62
CA LYS A 143 -5.59 24.16 -35.01
C LYS A 143 -6.67 24.76 -35.89
N PHE A 144 -7.79 25.19 -35.30
CA PHE A 144 -8.94 25.75 -36.00
C PHE A 144 -9.34 27.11 -35.39
N PRO A 145 -8.45 28.13 -35.46
CA PRO A 145 -8.65 29.42 -34.77
C PRO A 145 -9.84 30.23 -35.29
N ASN A 146 -10.33 29.91 -36.50
CA ASN A 146 -11.50 30.56 -37.08
C ASN A 146 -12.83 29.95 -36.60
N ASP A 147 -12.82 28.74 -36.06
CA ASP A 147 -14.03 28.06 -35.58
C ASP A 147 -14.39 28.58 -34.19
N GLU A 148 -15.68 28.51 -33.84
CA GLU A 148 -16.18 28.94 -32.52
C GLU A 148 -16.39 27.72 -31.63
N PHE A 149 -15.85 27.73 -30.41
CA PHE A 149 -16.00 26.66 -29.42
C PHE A 149 -16.90 27.17 -28.29
N VAL A 150 -18.05 26.52 -28.11
CA VAL A 150 -19.13 26.99 -27.24
C VAL A 150 -19.39 25.98 -26.12
N PRO A 151 -19.65 26.43 -24.88
CA PRO A 151 -20.16 25.57 -23.82
C PRO A 151 -21.45 24.88 -24.22
N ILE A 152 -21.65 23.65 -23.76
CA ILE A 152 -22.81 22.85 -24.14
C ILE A 152 -24.06 23.29 -23.35
N PRO A 153 -25.22 23.45 -24.02
CA PRO A 153 -26.47 23.81 -23.35
C PRO A 153 -26.90 22.82 -22.25
N LYS A 154 -27.59 23.32 -21.22
CA LYS A 154 -28.13 22.49 -20.14
C LYS A 154 -29.15 21.48 -20.69
N GLY A 155 -29.01 20.19 -20.35
CA GLY A 155 -29.92 19.10 -20.75
C GLY A 155 -29.41 18.17 -21.86
N ILE A 156 -28.16 18.35 -22.30
CA ILE A 156 -27.44 17.47 -23.21
C ILE A 156 -26.48 16.65 -22.36
N GLU A 157 -26.59 15.33 -22.39
CA GLU A 157 -25.88 14.42 -21.48
C GLU A 157 -24.83 13.61 -22.26
N GLY A 158 -23.65 14.21 -22.44
CA GLY A 158 -22.53 13.55 -23.12
C GLY A 158 -22.11 14.23 -24.42
N GLY A 159 -22.07 15.56 -24.41
CA GLY A 159 -21.05 16.25 -25.19
C GLY A 159 -20.18 17.04 -24.21
N ASP A 160 -18.91 17.19 -24.56
CA ASP A 160 -17.93 17.99 -23.83
C ASP A 160 -17.65 19.33 -24.54
N ILE A 161 -17.52 19.31 -25.87
CA ILE A 161 -17.19 20.50 -26.67
C ILE A 161 -18.14 20.64 -27.85
N TRP A 162 -18.74 21.82 -28.03
CA TRP A 162 -19.50 22.15 -29.25
C TRP A 162 -18.72 23.11 -30.13
N GLN A 163 -18.23 22.60 -31.27
CA GLN A 163 -17.48 23.37 -32.25
C GLN A 163 -18.40 23.79 -33.40
N LYS A 164 -18.56 25.09 -33.63
CA LYS A 164 -19.18 25.62 -34.84
C LYS A 164 -18.11 25.86 -35.90
N VAL A 165 -18.29 25.22 -37.05
CA VAL A 165 -17.35 25.31 -38.17
C VAL A 165 -17.63 26.59 -38.95
N ILE A 166 -16.62 27.44 -39.05
CA ILE A 166 -16.70 28.73 -39.77
C ILE A 166 -15.89 28.65 -41.06
N TYR A 167 -16.53 29.01 -42.16
CA TYR A 167 -15.91 29.11 -43.48
C TYR A 167 -16.34 30.41 -44.14
N GLN A 168 -15.36 31.19 -44.64
CA GLN A 168 -15.59 32.51 -45.25
C GLN A 168 -16.45 33.44 -44.37
N GLY A 169 -16.20 33.45 -43.05
CA GLY A 169 -16.90 34.31 -42.09
C GLY A 169 -18.33 33.88 -41.77
N ARG A 170 -18.80 32.71 -42.25
CA ARG A 170 -20.14 32.18 -41.95
C ARG A 170 -20.05 30.82 -41.28
N ILE A 171 -20.99 30.53 -40.39
CA ILE A 171 -21.16 29.20 -39.81
C ILE A 171 -21.74 28.28 -40.90
N VAL A 172 -21.00 27.22 -41.23
CA VAL A 172 -21.36 26.25 -42.28
C VAL A 172 -21.77 24.88 -41.72
N GLY A 173 -21.61 24.68 -40.42
CA GLY A 173 -22.05 23.49 -39.69
C GLY A 173 -21.47 23.46 -38.28
N SER A 174 -21.62 22.33 -37.61
CA SER A 174 -21.03 22.13 -36.29
C SER A 174 -20.67 20.68 -36.01
N ILE A 175 -19.77 20.49 -35.05
CA ILE A 175 -19.27 19.21 -34.58
C ILE A 175 -19.50 19.15 -33.07
N LEU A 176 -20.18 18.10 -32.61
CA LEU A 176 -20.31 17.80 -31.19
C LEU A 176 -19.26 16.77 -30.80
N TRP A 177 -18.45 17.11 -29.81
CA TRP A 177 -17.37 16.27 -29.32
C TRP A 177 -17.74 15.64 -27.99
N GLU A 178 -17.39 14.38 -27.83
CA GLU A 178 -17.45 13.65 -26.57
C GLU A 178 -16.13 12.95 -26.32
N THR A 179 -15.62 13.04 -25.11
CA THR A 179 -14.42 12.38 -24.68
C THR A 179 -14.73 11.25 -23.70
N LYS A 180 -14.03 10.13 -23.87
CA LYS A 180 -14.20 8.94 -23.04
C LYS A 180 -12.86 8.40 -22.57
N ARG A 181 -12.61 8.58 -21.28
CA ARG A 181 -11.47 7.97 -20.61
C ARG A 181 -11.88 6.68 -19.92
N THR A 182 -11.73 5.58 -20.64
CA THR A 182 -12.20 4.25 -20.23
C THR A 182 -11.24 3.16 -20.67
N LYS A 183 -11.24 2.04 -19.95
CA LYS A 183 -10.50 0.83 -20.32
C LYS A 183 -11.25 -0.05 -21.32
N ALA A 184 -12.58 0.04 -21.35
CA ALA A 184 -13.44 -0.80 -22.18
C ALA A 184 -14.48 0.05 -22.90
N TRP A 185 -14.62 -0.14 -24.21
CA TRP A 185 -15.59 0.57 -25.04
C TRP A 185 -17.03 0.09 -24.77
N GLN A 186 -18.00 1.02 -24.81
CA GLN A 186 -19.42 0.68 -24.76
C GLN A 186 -20.17 1.30 -25.94
N ASN A 187 -20.89 0.47 -26.70
CA ASN A 187 -21.66 0.93 -27.88
C ASN A 187 -22.78 1.91 -27.53
N ILE A 188 -23.24 1.95 -26.27
CA ILE A 188 -24.24 2.91 -25.80
C ILE A 188 -23.81 4.38 -25.96
N TRP A 189 -22.50 4.66 -26.04
CA TRP A 189 -22.01 6.02 -26.24
C TRP A 189 -22.37 6.57 -27.63
N ILE A 190 -22.43 5.70 -28.64
CA ILE A 190 -22.81 6.07 -30.00
C ILE A 190 -24.25 6.58 -30.02
N SER A 191 -25.18 5.80 -29.45
CA SER A 191 -26.59 6.16 -29.44
C SER A 191 -26.89 7.38 -28.56
N LYS A 192 -26.22 7.53 -27.41
CA LYS A 192 -26.33 8.73 -26.56
C LYS A 192 -25.85 9.99 -27.27
N LEU A 193 -24.62 9.98 -27.79
CA LEU A 193 -24.07 11.15 -28.48
C LEU A 193 -24.87 11.51 -29.73
N LYS A 194 -25.37 10.53 -30.47
CA LYS A 194 -26.23 10.76 -31.63
C LYS A 194 -27.54 11.47 -31.26
N ASN A 195 -28.18 11.06 -30.17
CA ASN A 195 -29.39 11.70 -29.67
C ASN A 195 -29.10 13.15 -29.25
N ASP A 196 -27.97 13.37 -28.58
CA ASP A 196 -27.54 14.68 -28.12
C ASP A 196 -27.16 15.63 -29.26
N ALA A 197 -26.45 15.12 -30.26
CA ALA A 197 -26.17 15.83 -31.50
C ALA A 197 -27.46 16.25 -32.22
N SER A 198 -28.50 15.40 -32.21
CA SER A 198 -29.81 15.72 -32.78
C SER A 198 -30.52 16.87 -32.02
N LYS A 199 -30.47 16.88 -30.68
CA LYS A 199 -31.09 17.94 -29.85
C LYS A 199 -30.54 19.33 -30.17
N ILE A 200 -29.24 19.46 -30.41
CA ILE A 200 -28.59 20.72 -30.79
C ILE A 200 -28.44 20.93 -32.29
N LYS A 201 -28.97 20.00 -33.09
CA LYS A 201 -28.85 20.00 -34.56
C LYS A 201 -27.41 20.12 -35.04
N SER A 202 -26.50 19.41 -34.37
CA SER A 202 -25.10 19.33 -34.81
C SER A 202 -25.01 18.64 -36.16
N SER A 203 -24.10 19.12 -37.02
CA SER A 203 -23.92 18.52 -38.35
C SER A 203 -23.27 17.14 -38.26
N GLU A 204 -22.25 17.01 -37.42
CA GLU A 204 -21.56 15.74 -37.17
C GLU A 204 -21.25 15.59 -35.67
N ALA A 205 -20.90 14.38 -35.25
CA ALA A 205 -20.53 14.06 -33.87
C ALA A 205 -19.30 13.15 -33.81
N ILE A 206 -18.42 13.38 -32.84
CA ILE A 206 -17.13 12.69 -32.71
C ILE A 206 -16.93 12.22 -31.27
N ILE A 207 -16.67 10.93 -31.08
CA ILE A 207 -16.20 10.34 -29.83
C ILE A 207 -14.69 10.17 -29.90
N VAL A 208 -14.00 10.80 -28.96
CA VAL A 208 -12.56 10.61 -28.72
C VAL A 208 -12.41 9.70 -27.50
N SER A 209 -11.86 8.50 -27.68
CA SER A 209 -11.75 7.53 -26.59
C SER A 209 -10.37 6.89 -26.49
N GLN A 210 -9.96 6.58 -25.27
CA GLN A 210 -8.73 5.81 -25.03
C GLN A 210 -8.87 4.35 -25.48
N ALA A 211 -10.03 3.74 -25.23
CA ALA A 211 -10.37 2.40 -25.71
C ALA A 211 -11.38 2.52 -26.84
N VAL A 212 -11.13 1.90 -27.98
CA VAL A 212 -12.04 1.83 -29.14
C VAL A 212 -12.34 0.36 -29.46
N PRO A 213 -13.43 0.02 -30.18
CA PRO A 213 -13.70 -1.34 -30.66
C PRO A 213 -12.48 -1.93 -31.38
N SER A 214 -12.26 -3.24 -31.22
CA SER A 214 -11.09 -3.95 -31.80
C SER A 214 -11.01 -3.88 -33.33
N GLU A 215 -12.13 -3.61 -33.99
CA GLU A 215 -12.23 -3.42 -35.45
C GLU A 215 -11.64 -2.07 -35.92
N ILE A 216 -11.43 -1.11 -35.01
CA ILE A 216 -11.00 0.26 -35.34
C ILE A 216 -9.51 0.43 -35.06
N THR A 217 -8.71 0.54 -36.12
CA THR A 217 -7.28 0.80 -36.00
C THR A 217 -6.98 2.26 -35.62
N ASN A 218 -7.48 3.21 -36.44
CA ASN A 218 -7.21 4.65 -36.32
C ASN A 218 -8.50 5.42 -35.96
N PHE A 219 -9.48 5.36 -36.87
CA PHE A 219 -10.80 5.96 -36.70
C PHE A 219 -11.83 5.21 -37.55
N ASP A 220 -13.09 5.32 -37.18
CA ASP A 220 -14.22 4.79 -37.94
C ASP A 220 -15.43 5.72 -37.81
N ARG A 221 -16.47 5.47 -38.62
CA ARG A 221 -17.78 6.10 -38.48
C ARG A 221 -18.84 5.01 -38.34
N LYS A 222 -19.43 4.91 -37.16
CA LYS A 222 -20.49 3.94 -36.86
C LYS A 222 -21.78 4.67 -36.55
N GLU A 223 -22.86 4.27 -37.22
CA GLU A 223 -24.23 4.83 -37.05
C GLU A 223 -24.34 6.36 -37.18
N GLY A 224 -23.42 7.00 -37.92
CA GLY A 224 -23.37 8.45 -38.11
C GLY A 224 -22.50 9.20 -37.09
N VAL A 225 -21.77 8.49 -36.21
CA VAL A 225 -20.84 9.07 -35.23
C VAL A 225 -19.42 8.65 -35.57
N TRP A 226 -18.50 9.60 -35.59
CA TRP A 226 -17.07 9.33 -35.76
C TRP A 226 -16.47 8.85 -34.45
N ILE A 227 -15.64 7.83 -34.50
CA ILE A 227 -14.97 7.23 -33.34
C ILE A 227 -13.48 7.25 -33.61
N THR A 228 -12.70 7.79 -32.69
CA THR A 228 -11.25 7.88 -32.87
C THR A 228 -10.49 7.85 -31.55
N LYS A 229 -9.21 7.49 -31.62
CA LYS A 229 -8.27 7.65 -30.51
C LYS A 229 -7.81 9.10 -30.41
N TYR A 230 -7.38 9.50 -29.21
CA TYR A 230 -6.90 10.85 -28.93
C TYR A 230 -5.84 11.35 -29.92
N GLU A 231 -4.87 10.49 -30.25
CA GLU A 231 -3.77 10.77 -31.20
C GLU A 231 -4.22 11.16 -32.61
N HIS A 232 -5.47 10.86 -32.97
CA HIS A 232 -6.02 11.10 -34.31
C HIS A 232 -7.16 12.12 -34.31
N ALA A 233 -7.57 12.65 -33.14
CA ALA A 233 -8.71 13.54 -33.00
C ALA A 233 -8.61 14.78 -33.90
N ILE A 234 -7.45 15.44 -33.94
CA ILE A 234 -7.22 16.62 -34.80
C ILE A 234 -7.29 16.29 -36.29
N SER A 235 -6.78 15.12 -36.67
CA SER A 235 -6.79 14.65 -38.06
C SER A 235 -8.22 14.35 -38.52
N VAL A 236 -9.00 13.70 -37.65
CA VAL A 236 -10.44 13.45 -37.89
C VAL A 236 -11.20 14.78 -37.91
N CYS A 237 -10.92 15.73 -37.01
CA CYS A 237 -11.53 17.06 -37.05
C CYS A 237 -11.31 17.73 -38.41
N ARG A 238 -10.07 17.74 -38.91
CA ARG A 238 -9.72 18.35 -40.19
C ARG A 238 -10.54 17.76 -41.33
N TYR A 239 -10.72 16.45 -41.30
CA TYR A 239 -11.48 15.72 -42.28
C TYR A 239 -12.98 15.98 -42.21
N VAL A 240 -13.59 15.88 -41.03
CA VAL A 240 -15.00 16.17 -40.81
C VAL A 240 -15.31 17.63 -41.16
N ARG A 241 -14.43 18.55 -40.80
CA ARG A 241 -14.53 19.97 -41.17
C ARG A 241 -14.46 20.17 -42.69
N TYR A 242 -13.57 19.46 -43.39
CA TYR A 242 -13.48 19.48 -44.85
C TYR A 242 -14.77 18.98 -45.50
N LEU A 243 -15.35 17.88 -44.98
CA LEU A 243 -16.64 17.35 -45.41
C LEU A 243 -17.78 18.37 -45.27
N ILE A 244 -17.94 18.95 -44.07
CA ILE A 244 -18.97 19.96 -43.79
C ILE A 244 -18.82 21.17 -44.73
N THR A 245 -17.58 21.63 -44.91
CA THR A 245 -17.28 22.80 -45.74
C THR A 245 -17.60 22.52 -47.21
N ASN A 246 -17.12 21.40 -47.77
CA ASN A 246 -17.35 21.05 -49.16
C ASN A 246 -18.83 20.80 -49.45
N LEU A 247 -19.54 20.09 -48.57
CA LEU A 247 -20.98 19.91 -48.73
C LEU A 247 -21.70 21.26 -48.79
N THR A 248 -21.26 22.26 -48.02
CA THR A 248 -21.81 23.61 -48.06
C THR A 248 -21.46 24.36 -49.35
N VAL A 249 -20.20 24.29 -49.79
CA VAL A 249 -19.75 24.92 -51.05
C VAL A 249 -20.52 24.35 -52.24
N ILE A 250 -20.62 23.03 -52.33
CA ILE A 250 -21.35 22.38 -53.42
C ILE A 250 -22.83 22.80 -53.30
N LYS A 251 -23.47 22.76 -52.10
CA LYS A 251 -24.88 23.19 -51.94
C LYS A 251 -25.15 24.61 -52.41
N SER A 252 -24.16 25.50 -52.28
CA SER A 252 -24.25 26.89 -52.73
C SER A 252 -24.08 27.06 -54.25
N SER A 253 -23.57 26.05 -54.98
CA SER A 253 -23.53 26.06 -56.44
C SER A 253 -24.84 25.53 -57.02
N SER A 254 -25.66 26.44 -57.51
CA SER A 254 -27.07 26.28 -57.87
C SER A 254 -27.33 25.52 -59.18
N SER A 255 -26.82 24.29 -59.32
CA SER A 255 -26.99 23.47 -60.54
C SER A 255 -27.22 21.97 -60.31
N HIS A 256 -27.59 21.53 -59.10
CA HIS A 256 -27.74 20.11 -58.78
C HIS A 256 -29.14 19.78 -58.26
N THR A 257 -29.75 18.73 -58.80
CA THR A 257 -31.08 18.26 -58.36
C THR A 257 -31.00 17.67 -56.95
N ARG A 258 -32.15 17.55 -56.26
CA ARG A 258 -32.23 16.92 -54.92
C ARG A 258 -31.66 15.48 -54.92
N GLU A 259 -31.72 14.80 -56.06
CA GLU A 259 -31.22 13.44 -56.24
C GLU A 259 -29.69 13.39 -56.38
N ASP A 260 -29.09 14.38 -57.05
CA ASP A 260 -27.62 14.52 -57.14
C ASP A 260 -27.00 14.78 -55.77
N TRP A 261 -27.68 15.55 -54.92
CA TRP A 261 -27.29 15.76 -53.52
C TRP A 261 -27.28 14.49 -52.69
N GLY A 262 -28.25 13.60 -52.93
CA GLY A 262 -28.31 12.28 -52.29
C GLY A 262 -27.06 11.47 -52.64
N LYS A 263 -26.74 11.36 -53.93
CA LYS A 263 -25.58 10.59 -54.42
C LYS A 263 -24.24 11.14 -53.93
N ILE A 264 -24.04 12.45 -53.94
CA ILE A 264 -22.81 13.09 -53.47
C ILE A 264 -22.64 12.88 -51.96
N ARG A 265 -23.72 13.06 -51.19
CA ARG A 265 -23.70 12.78 -49.76
C ARG A 265 -23.39 11.31 -49.50
N ASP A 266 -24.05 10.39 -50.19
CA ASP A 266 -23.87 8.96 -49.97
C ASP A 266 -22.45 8.50 -50.38
N TYR A 267 -21.83 9.14 -51.37
CA TYR A 267 -20.41 8.95 -51.69
C TYR A 267 -19.48 9.45 -50.57
N PHE A 268 -19.65 10.70 -50.12
CA PHE A 268 -18.86 11.27 -49.02
C PHE A 268 -19.07 10.53 -47.69
N MET A 269 -20.21 9.88 -47.52
CA MET A 269 -20.59 9.15 -46.31
C MET A 269 -20.38 7.64 -46.43
N GLY A 270 -19.96 7.14 -47.60
CA GLY A 270 -19.77 5.73 -47.88
C GLY A 270 -18.38 5.22 -47.54
N ASP A 271 -18.22 3.90 -47.52
CA ASP A 271 -16.97 3.23 -47.17
C ASP A 271 -15.82 3.61 -48.10
N THR A 272 -16.09 3.78 -49.40
CA THR A 272 -15.07 4.16 -50.39
C THR A 272 -14.34 5.44 -50.01
N PHE A 273 -15.08 6.48 -49.63
CA PHE A 273 -14.49 7.77 -49.28
C PHE A 273 -13.72 7.69 -47.95
N LYS A 274 -14.25 6.94 -46.98
CA LYS A 274 -13.54 6.61 -45.73
C LYS A 274 -12.19 5.91 -46.02
N TYR A 275 -12.16 4.89 -46.88
CA TYR A 275 -10.93 4.18 -47.23
C TYR A 275 -9.91 5.08 -47.92
N ILE A 276 -10.32 5.93 -48.87
CA ILE A 276 -9.44 6.89 -49.53
C ILE A 276 -8.80 7.82 -48.49
N MET A 277 -9.59 8.26 -47.51
CA MET A 277 -9.13 9.20 -46.49
C MET A 277 -8.24 8.53 -45.44
N GLN A 278 -8.52 7.28 -45.08
CA GLN A 278 -7.62 6.46 -44.26
C GLN A 278 -6.27 6.25 -44.98
N ALA A 279 -6.29 5.87 -46.26
CA ALA A 279 -5.07 5.69 -47.05
C ALA A 279 -4.27 6.99 -47.18
N HIS A 280 -4.94 8.13 -47.40
CA HIS A 280 -4.29 9.43 -47.39
C HIS A 280 -3.66 9.76 -46.03
N PHE A 281 -4.38 9.49 -44.93
CA PHE A 281 -3.86 9.69 -43.57
C PHE A 281 -2.62 8.84 -43.29
N ASP A 282 -2.68 7.56 -43.63
CA ASP A 282 -1.56 6.63 -43.46
C ASP A 282 -0.37 7.06 -44.33
N GLY A 283 -0.61 7.49 -45.57
CA GLY A 283 0.43 8.05 -46.45
C GLY A 283 1.09 9.31 -45.86
N VAL A 284 0.32 10.25 -45.33
CA VAL A 284 0.86 11.45 -44.65
C VAL A 284 1.65 11.06 -43.40
N LYS A 285 1.19 10.09 -42.62
CA LYS A 285 1.90 9.59 -41.45
C LYS A 285 3.26 9.00 -41.84
N THR A 286 3.30 8.10 -42.83
CA THR A 286 4.54 7.51 -43.34
C THR A 286 5.50 8.57 -43.88
N LEU A 287 5.01 9.57 -44.64
CA LEU A 287 5.87 10.64 -45.13
C LEU A 287 6.48 11.49 -44.02
N ARG A 288 5.76 11.73 -42.92
CA ARG A 288 6.31 12.42 -41.75
C ARG A 288 7.41 11.61 -41.06
N GLU A 289 7.19 10.31 -40.89
CA GLU A 289 8.17 9.40 -40.30
C GLU A 289 9.46 9.36 -41.14
N ILE A 290 9.34 9.29 -42.46
CA ILE A 290 10.47 9.36 -43.40
C ILE A 290 11.20 10.70 -43.26
N LEU A 291 10.46 11.81 -43.30
CA LEU A 291 11.04 13.15 -43.21
C LEU A 291 11.81 13.35 -41.89
N ASP A 292 11.27 12.88 -40.77
CA ASP A 292 11.92 13.02 -39.48
C ASP A 292 13.16 12.11 -39.35
N ALA A 293 13.14 10.93 -39.98
CA ALA A 293 14.33 10.10 -40.11
C ALA A 293 15.41 10.76 -40.99
N GLU A 294 15.02 11.37 -42.11
CA GLU A 294 15.91 12.10 -43.02
C GLU A 294 16.55 13.31 -42.35
N LYS A 295 15.77 14.10 -41.58
CA LYS A 295 16.30 15.23 -40.79
C LYS A 295 17.38 14.76 -39.82
N LYS A 296 17.13 13.68 -39.07
CA LYS A 296 18.11 13.12 -38.12
C LYS A 296 19.39 12.67 -38.81
N SER A 297 19.25 11.95 -39.93
CA SER A 297 20.40 11.50 -40.73
C SER A 297 21.19 12.67 -41.32
N SER A 298 20.49 13.69 -41.84
CA SER A 298 21.10 14.89 -42.41
C SER A 298 21.86 15.70 -41.37
N LEU A 299 21.31 15.88 -40.16
CA LEU A 299 22.01 16.54 -39.05
C LEU A 299 23.33 15.84 -38.70
N LEU A 300 23.34 14.51 -38.65
CA LEU A 300 24.56 13.75 -38.40
C LEU A 300 25.58 13.91 -39.55
N LYS A 301 25.09 13.95 -40.80
CA LYS A 301 25.94 14.17 -41.97
C LYS A 301 26.56 15.57 -41.95
N TRP A 302 25.77 16.61 -41.66
CA TRP A 302 26.26 17.98 -41.55
C TRP A 302 27.33 18.10 -40.49
N LYS A 303 27.10 17.54 -39.29
CA LYS A 303 28.12 17.54 -38.22
C LYS A 303 29.44 16.89 -38.65
N ARG A 304 29.38 15.74 -39.35
CA ARG A 304 30.60 15.10 -39.88
C ARG A 304 31.31 15.94 -40.94
N GLN A 305 30.56 16.68 -41.76
CA GLN A 305 31.12 17.56 -42.77
C GLN A 305 31.76 18.79 -42.13
N GLU A 306 31.12 19.38 -41.12
CA GLU A 306 31.71 20.45 -40.29
C GLU A 306 33.04 19.98 -39.67
N ASP A 307 33.07 18.83 -39.00
CA ASP A 307 34.29 18.27 -38.41
C ASP A 307 35.41 18.06 -39.47
N GLN A 308 35.05 17.72 -40.71
CA GLN A 308 36.02 17.54 -41.81
C GLN A 308 36.55 18.87 -42.33
N ILE A 309 35.67 19.86 -42.48
CA ILE A 309 36.04 21.22 -42.89
C ILE A 309 36.99 21.82 -41.85
N GLU A 310 36.63 21.75 -40.56
CA GLU A 310 37.48 22.27 -39.47
C GLU A 310 38.87 21.62 -39.43
N LYS A 311 38.96 20.30 -39.70
CA LYS A 311 40.25 19.60 -39.81
C LYS A 311 41.08 20.08 -40.99
N LEU A 312 40.45 20.26 -42.16
CA LEU A 312 41.15 20.75 -43.35
C LEU A 312 41.62 22.20 -43.16
N ASP A 313 40.79 23.04 -42.55
CA ASP A 313 41.15 24.42 -42.22
C ASP A 313 42.31 24.45 -41.22
N SER A 314 42.26 23.63 -40.16
CA SER A 314 43.35 23.49 -39.20
C SER A 314 44.65 23.01 -39.86
N ASN A 315 44.57 22.03 -40.75
CA ASN A 315 45.73 21.55 -41.51
C ASN A 315 46.33 22.64 -42.40
N ASN A 316 45.48 23.41 -43.09
CA ASN A 316 45.91 24.53 -43.90
C ASN A 316 46.60 25.59 -43.02
N ILE A 317 46.00 26.00 -41.90
CA ILE A 317 46.60 26.94 -40.95
C ILE A 317 47.97 26.45 -40.46
N ASN A 318 48.08 25.19 -40.05
CA ASN A 318 49.34 24.59 -39.61
C ASN A 318 50.39 24.60 -40.73
N PHE A 319 50.04 24.17 -41.93
CA PHE A 319 50.93 24.19 -43.09
C PHE A 319 51.45 25.60 -43.42
N TYR A 320 50.57 26.63 -43.36
CA TYR A 320 50.99 28.02 -43.51
C TYR A 320 51.91 28.48 -42.38
N GLY A 321 51.63 28.09 -41.14
CA GLY A 321 52.50 28.34 -39.99
C GLY A 321 53.89 27.74 -40.18
N ASP A 322 53.96 26.48 -40.60
CA ASP A 322 55.22 25.76 -40.87
C ASP A 322 56.01 26.44 -42.00
N LEU A 323 55.36 26.75 -43.13
CA LEU A 323 55.99 27.46 -44.24
C LEU A 323 56.52 28.84 -43.83
N LYS A 324 55.76 29.59 -43.02
CA LYS A 324 56.19 30.90 -42.49
C LYS A 324 57.39 30.77 -41.54
N GLY A 325 57.46 29.69 -40.76
CA GLY A 325 58.62 29.37 -39.93
C GLY A 325 59.89 29.06 -40.74
N ILE A 326 59.76 28.40 -41.89
CA ILE A 326 60.88 28.01 -42.77
C ILE A 326 61.37 29.18 -43.63
N VAL A 327 60.45 29.95 -44.25
CA VAL A 327 60.76 30.96 -45.28
C VAL A 327 60.84 32.39 -44.70
N GLY A 328 60.43 32.57 -43.43
CA GLY A 328 60.34 33.88 -42.78
C GLY A 328 59.22 34.76 -43.37
N ASN A 329 59.36 36.09 -43.24
CA ASN A 329 58.34 37.08 -43.64
C ASN A 329 58.13 37.26 -45.16
N SER A 330 58.63 36.34 -45.98
CA SER A 330 58.67 36.49 -47.46
C SER A 330 57.49 35.82 -48.17
N LEU A 331 56.52 35.25 -47.45
CA LEU A 331 55.34 34.61 -48.02
C LEU A 331 54.22 35.62 -48.31
N PRO A 332 53.56 35.54 -49.49
CA PRO A 332 52.40 36.37 -49.80
C PRO A 332 51.22 36.01 -48.88
N GLN A 333 50.54 37.04 -48.35
CA GLN A 333 49.40 36.86 -47.44
C GLN A 333 48.22 36.22 -48.14
N ILE A 334 47.60 35.23 -47.50
CA ILE A 334 46.44 34.51 -48.05
C ILE A 334 45.21 34.80 -47.20
N LYS A 335 44.21 35.43 -47.85
CA LYS A 335 42.93 35.82 -47.24
C LYS A 335 42.23 34.57 -46.67
N GLY A 336 41.97 34.60 -45.36
CA GLY A 336 41.31 33.53 -44.61
C GLY A 336 42.21 32.78 -43.62
N ILE A 337 43.53 32.94 -43.70
CA ILE A 337 44.51 32.24 -42.84
C ILE A 337 45.33 33.24 -42.01
N ASP A 338 45.67 34.40 -42.58
CA ASP A 338 46.44 35.46 -41.90
C ASP A 338 45.58 36.39 -41.01
N THR A 339 44.38 35.99 -40.60
CA THR A 339 43.44 36.85 -39.84
C THR A 339 43.89 37.09 -38.39
N THR A 340 44.92 37.92 -38.24
CA THR A 340 45.16 38.74 -37.04
C THR A 340 44.49 40.11 -37.21
N GLU A 341 43.26 40.16 -37.72
CA GLU A 341 42.42 41.38 -37.75
C GLU A 341 40.98 41.02 -37.38
N LEU A 342 40.79 40.51 -36.16
CA LEU A 342 39.55 40.73 -35.43
C LEU A 342 39.73 42.05 -34.67
N GLY A 343 39.40 43.17 -35.30
CA GLY A 343 39.54 44.47 -34.66
C GLY A 343 39.02 45.64 -35.51
N LEU A 344 37.76 45.98 -35.29
CA LEU A 344 37.21 47.34 -35.41
C LEU A 344 37.11 47.93 -36.83
N GLN A 345 36.03 47.58 -37.53
CA GLN A 345 35.27 48.61 -38.24
C GLN A 345 33.79 48.52 -37.82
N ALA A 346 33.54 48.97 -36.59
CA ALA A 346 32.22 49.47 -36.24
C ALA A 346 31.98 50.77 -37.01
N GLU A 347 30.80 50.83 -37.64
CA GLU A 347 30.01 52.02 -37.92
C GLU A 347 30.71 53.21 -38.59
N ASN A 348 30.40 53.40 -39.88
CA ASN A 348 30.01 54.72 -40.38
C ASN A 348 29.26 54.57 -41.72
N LYS A 349 27.93 54.63 -41.66
CA LYS A 349 27.11 55.08 -42.78
C LYS A 349 26.11 56.11 -42.25
N THR A 350 26.43 57.36 -42.57
CA THR A 350 25.53 58.52 -42.72
C THR A 350 24.26 58.19 -43.49
#